data_AF-A0A9D0P3A7-F1
#
_entry.id   AF-A0A9D0P3A7-F1
#
_cell.length_a   1.000
_cell.length_b   1.000
_cell.length_c   1.000
_cell.angle_alpha   90.00
_cell.angle_beta   90.00
_cell.angle_gamma   90.00
#
_symmetry.space_group_name_H-M   'P 1'
#
loop_
_entity.id
_entity.type
_entity.pdbx_description
1 polymer ?
#
loop_
_entity_poly.entity_id
_entity_poly.type
_entity_poly.pdbx_seq_one_letter_code
_entity_poly.pdbx_strand_id
1 'polypeptide(L)' 'TAMDKAGFGNCSNERECENVCPKGISIRNIARLNREYLRAAVMGD' A
#
# COMPACT_ATOMS: atom_id res chain seq x y z
N THR A 1 9.04 -1.01 -7.17
CA THR A 1 8.64 -1.20 -5.75
C THR A 1 8.13 -2.62 -5.54
N ALA A 2 7.84 -3.05 -4.31
CA ALA A 2 7.17 -4.33 -4.08
C ALA A 2 5.80 -4.40 -4.77
N MET A 3 5.11 -3.26 -4.89
CA MET A 3 3.80 -3.17 -5.54
C MET A 3 3.89 -3.29 -7.07
N ASP A 4 4.94 -2.74 -7.69
CA ASP A 4 5.18 -2.92 -9.13
C ASP A 4 5.47 -4.39 -9.48
N LYS A 5 6.24 -5.10 -8.63
CA LYS A 5 6.53 -6.53 -8.82
C LYS A 5 5.28 -7.40 -8.72
N ALA A 6 4.30 -6.96 -7.94
CA ALA A 6 3.02 -7.63 -7.78
C ALA A 6 1.99 -7.22 -8.86
N GLY A 7 2.34 -6.30 -9.77
CA GLY A 7 1.47 -5.84 -10.85
C GLY A 7 0.38 -4.85 -10.43
N PHE A 8 0.39 -4.39 -9.18
CA PHE A 8 -0.63 -3.46 -8.65
C PHE A 8 -0.27 -1.99 -8.86
N GLY A 9 1.01 -1.67 -9.07
CA GLY A 9 1.50 -0.30 -9.12
C GLY A 9 1.36 0.42 -7.77
N ASN A 10 1.63 1.72 -7.74
CA ASN A 10 1.46 2.52 -6.52
C ASN A 10 -0.01 2.89 -6.30
N CYS A 11 -0.38 3.10 -5.03
CA CYS A 11 -1.74 3.50 -4.67
C CYS A 11 -2.10 4.89 -5.22
N SER A 12 -3.17 4.97 -6.02
CA SER A 12 -3.76 6.22 -6.56
C SER A 12 -4.95 6.75 -5.75
N ASN A 13 -5.37 6.04 -4.71
CA ASN A 13 -6.59 6.28 -3.91
C ASN A 13 -7.94 6.05 -4.63
N GLU A 14 -7.96 5.32 -5.74
CA GLU A 14 -9.22 4.96 -6.45
C GLU A 14 -10.09 3.94 -5.68
N ARG A 15 -9.49 3.20 -4.73
CA ARG A 15 -10.16 2.23 -3.84
C ARG A 15 -10.78 0.99 -4.50
N GLU A 16 -10.59 0.78 -5.80
CA GLU A 16 -11.02 -0.46 -6.47
C GLU A 16 -10.46 -1.72 -5.80
N CYS A 17 -9.19 -1.66 -5.36
CA CYS A 17 -8.55 -2.79 -4.66
C CYS A 17 -9.18 -3.15 -3.32
N GLU A 18 -9.81 -2.20 -2.61
CA GLU A 18 -10.53 -2.46 -1.35
C GLU A 18 -11.88 -3.13 -1.64
N ASN A 19 -12.59 -2.68 -2.68
CA ASN A 19 -13.90 -3.22 -3.06
C ASN A 19 -13.84 -4.66 -3.59
N VAL A 20 -12.82 -5.00 -4.38
CA VAL A 20 -12.69 -6.33 -4.99
C VAL A 20 -11.95 -7.35 -4.12
N CYS A 21 -11.38 -6.92 -2.99
CA CYS A 21 -10.52 -7.79 -2.19
C CYS A 21 -11.32 -8.94 -1.55
N PRO A 22 -11.06 -10.21 -1.91
CA PRO A 22 -11.77 -11.36 -1.32
C PRO A 22 -11.43 -11.58 0.16
N LYS A 23 -10.42 -10.88 0.68
CA LYS A 23 -9.97 -10.93 2.07
C LYS A 23 -10.41 -9.70 2.88
N GLY A 24 -11.16 -8.77 2.27
CA GLY A 24 -11.65 -7.58 2.96
C GLY A 24 -10.54 -6.67 3.51
N ILE A 25 -9.38 -6.64 2.85
CA ILE A 25 -8.26 -5.80 3.27
C ILE A 25 -8.63 -4.35 2.98
N SER A 26 -8.64 -3.52 4.03
CA SER A 26 -8.88 -2.09 3.86
C SER A 26 -7.67 -1.37 3.25
N ILE A 27 -7.93 -0.32 2.46
CA ILE A 27 -6.90 0.58 1.92
C ILE A 27 -6.05 1.25 3.01
N ARG A 28 -6.57 1.31 4.26
CA ARG A 28 -5.83 1.79 5.43
C ARG A 28 -4.54 1.00 5.68
N ASN A 29 -4.51 -0.28 5.34
CA ASN A 29 -3.30 -1.10 5.47
C ASN A 29 -2.21 -0.65 4.49
N ILE A 30 -2.59 -0.36 3.24
CA ILE A 30 -1.65 0.17 2.23
C ILE A 30 -1.13 1.54 2.67
N ALA A 31 -2.01 2.41 3.15
CA ALA A 31 -1.63 3.73 3.65
C ALA A 31 -0.66 3.66 4.85
N ARG A 32 -0.84 2.69 5.76
CA ARG A 32 0.08 2.46 6.88
C ARG A 32 1.44 1.99 6.39
N LEU A 33 1.48 0.99 5.51
CA LEU A 33 2.73 0.45 4.96
C LEU A 33 3.54 1.51 4.20
N ASN A 34 2.88 2.37 3.42
CA ASN A 34 3.56 3.48 2.73
C ASN A 34 4.17 4.49 3.72
N ARG A 35 3.46 4.80 4.82
CA ARG A 35 4.00 5.68 5.88
C ARG A 35 5.18 5.05 6.59
N GLU A 36 5.09 3.76 6.94
CA GLU A 36 6.17 3.03 7.59
C GLU A 36 7.41 2.95 6.68
N TYR A 37 7.22 2.68 5.38
CA TYR A 37 8.31 2.70 4.41
C TYR A 37 8.99 4.06 4.30
N LEU A 38 8.21 5.15 4.18
CA LEU A 38 8.75 6.51 4.17
C LEU A 38 9.45 6.86 5.48
N ARG A 39 8.87 6.47 6.62
CA ARG A 39 9.46 6.70 7.93
C ARG A 39 10.80 5.98 8.05
N ALA A 40 10.89 4.71 7.68
CA ALA A 40 12.13 3.95 7.69
C ALA A 40 13.18 4.58 6.77
N ALA A 41 12.78 5.05 5.58
CA ALA A 41 13.69 5.70 4.64
C ALA A 41 14.24 7.05 5.13
N VAL A 42 13.47 7.79 5.94
CA VAL A 42 13.84 9.14 6.40
C VAL A 42 14.46 9.14 7.79
N MET A 43 13.99 8.26 8.68
CA MET A 43 14.40 8.24 10.08
C MET A 43 15.51 7.23 10.37
N GLY A 44 15.72 6.22 9.50
CA GLY A 44 16.73 5.18 9.66
C GLY A 44 16.53 4.34 10.92
N ASP A 45 16.35 3.03 10.75
CA ASP A 45 16.54 2.07 11.84
C ASP A 45 17.96 1.49 11.78
#